data_AF-A0A133ZDG8-F1
#
_entry.id   AF-A0A133ZDG8-F1
#
_cell.length_a   1.000
_cell.length_b   1.000
_cell.length_c   1.000
_cell.angle_alpha   90.00
_cell.angle_beta   90.00
_cell.angle_gamma   90.00
#
_symmetry.space_group_name_H-M   'P 1'
#
loop_
_entity.id
_entity.type
_entity.pdbx_description
1 polymer ?
#
loop_
_entity_poly.entity_id
_entity_poly.type
_entity_poly.pdbx_seq_one_letter_code
_entity_poly.pdbx_strand_id
1 'polypeptide(L)'
;MKRFSGVLAIFYLVFLYGWIGFDVFLFSRMGTESVVHIPVLIIVLINILFFTALMIAVITQSIRSISAIRNKNINYCINSYLFYKYAATPAILTAVFISLYIMLGVIIITPISFVMPQLLVILPFLLGFAFIMLPIIWTFAIIADIPSFIAAVCILVLTKSENKISLGKCILHFILQIIPIVDIIDGLYISIKYWNRGKVAAVVTAFCVIVGIAAYFIIPAL
;
A
#
# COMPACT_ATOMS: atom_id res chain seq x y z
N MET A 1 -8.51 -6.46 -28.89
CA MET A 1 -8.85 -6.21 -27.47
C MET A 1 -7.66 -6.63 -26.60
N LYS A 2 -6.95 -5.68 -25.96
CA LYS A 2 -5.79 -6.04 -25.11
C LYS A 2 -6.28 -6.60 -23.77
N ARG A 3 -5.96 -7.87 -23.47
CA ARG A 3 -6.23 -8.51 -22.18
C ARG A 3 -5.37 -7.87 -21.09
N PHE A 4 -5.89 -7.86 -19.85
CA PHE A 4 -5.10 -7.51 -18.67
C PHE A 4 -3.82 -8.35 -18.64
N SER A 5 -2.67 -7.68 -18.69
CA SER A 5 -1.38 -8.35 -18.67
C SER A 5 -1.05 -8.70 -17.22
N GLY A 6 -1.61 -9.82 -16.75
CA GLY A 6 -1.30 -10.36 -15.42
C GLY A 6 0.21 -10.52 -15.21
N VAL A 7 0.96 -10.79 -16.27
CA VAL A 7 2.44 -10.87 -16.26
C VAL A 7 3.09 -9.57 -15.78
N LEU A 8 2.65 -8.40 -16.28
CA LEU A 8 3.24 -7.12 -15.85
C LEU A 8 2.88 -6.78 -14.39
N ALA A 9 1.73 -7.27 -13.94
CA ALA A 9 1.24 -7.06 -12.59
C ALA A 9 1.95 -7.97 -11.58
N ILE A 10 2.23 -9.23 -11.96
CA ILE A 10 3.06 -10.17 -11.21
C ILE A 10 4.51 -9.67 -11.15
N PHE A 11 5.05 -9.16 -12.26
CA PHE A 11 6.39 -8.58 -12.29
C PHE A 11 6.52 -7.40 -11.33
N TYR A 12 5.52 -6.50 -11.30
CA TYR A 12 5.45 -5.41 -10.33
C TYR A 12 5.45 -5.93 -8.88
N LEU A 13 4.64 -6.94 -8.56
CA LEU A 13 4.61 -7.57 -7.24
C LEU A 13 5.96 -8.15 -6.82
N VAL A 14 6.59 -8.92 -7.72
CA VAL A 14 7.91 -9.53 -7.46
C VAL A 14 8.97 -8.46 -7.22
N PHE A 15 8.94 -7.36 -7.97
CA PHE A 15 9.89 -6.27 -7.76
C PHE A 15 9.61 -5.48 -6.47
N LEU A 16 8.34 -5.22 -6.15
CA LEU A 16 7.96 -4.46 -4.95
C LEU A 16 8.30 -5.24 -3.67
N TYR A 17 7.82 -6.49 -3.57
CA TYR A 17 8.11 -7.33 -2.41
C TYR A 17 9.54 -7.86 -2.40
N GLY A 18 10.15 -8.05 -3.58
CA GLY A 18 11.57 -8.38 -3.70
C GLY A 18 12.46 -7.26 -3.18
N TRP A 19 12.13 -6.00 -3.44
CA TRP A 19 12.86 -4.85 -2.90
C TRP A 19 12.67 -4.73 -1.39
N ILE A 20 11.43 -4.79 -0.89
CA ILE A 20 11.16 -4.77 0.56
C ILE A 20 11.91 -5.92 1.27
N GLY A 21 11.88 -7.13 0.72
CA GLY A 21 12.59 -8.28 1.28
C GLY A 21 14.12 -8.13 1.24
N PHE A 22 14.65 -7.55 0.17
CA PHE A 22 16.07 -7.24 0.04
C PHE A 22 16.53 -6.25 1.12
N ASP A 23 15.78 -5.17 1.34
CA ASP A 23 16.12 -4.17 2.36
C ASP A 23 16.05 -4.76 3.77
N VAL A 24 15.00 -5.52 4.10
CA VAL A 24 14.87 -6.19 5.40
C VAL A 24 16.02 -7.17 5.64
N PHE A 25 16.39 -7.96 4.64
CA PHE A 25 17.52 -8.89 4.73
C PHE A 25 18.84 -8.14 4.99
N LEU A 26 19.05 -7.02 4.31
CA LEU A 26 20.26 -6.21 4.44
C LEU A 26 20.35 -5.56 5.83
N PHE A 27 19.25 -5.01 6.34
CA PHE A 27 19.17 -4.47 7.70
C PHE A 27 19.41 -5.56 8.76
N SER A 28 18.87 -6.77 8.58
CA SER A 28 19.10 -7.89 9.51
C SER A 28 20.56 -8.29 9.60
N ARG A 29 21.30 -8.21 8.49
CA ARG A 29 22.75 -8.51 8.45
C ARG A 29 23.62 -7.39 9.04
N MET A 30 23.19 -6.13 8.98
CA MET A 30 23.93 -5.03 9.60
C MET A 30 23.87 -5.05 11.14
N GLY A 31 22.80 -5.58 11.74
CA GLY A 31 22.64 -5.65 13.20
C GLY A 31 23.33 -6.84 13.89
N THR A 32 23.76 -7.84 13.12
CA THR A 32 24.57 -8.97 13.61
C THR A 32 25.99 -8.75 13.15
N GLU A 33 26.94 -8.62 14.09
CA GLU A 33 28.36 -8.41 13.79
C GLU A 33 28.83 -9.37 12.69
N SER A 34 28.92 -8.87 11.46
CA SER A 34 29.24 -9.72 10.32
C SER A 34 30.32 -9.09 9.46
N VAL A 35 31.44 -9.81 9.47
CA VAL A 35 32.69 -9.88 8.70
C VAL A 35 32.62 -9.49 7.20
N VAL A 36 31.45 -9.18 6.64
CA VAL A 36 31.26 -8.84 5.23
C VAL A 36 31.00 -7.33 5.08
N HIS A 37 32.06 -6.55 4.91
CA HIS A 37 31.96 -5.15 4.51
C HIS A 37 31.49 -5.05 3.05
N ILE A 38 30.18 -5.17 2.82
CA ILE A 38 29.61 -4.76 1.53
C ILE A 38 29.76 -3.23 1.45
N PRO A 39 30.43 -2.69 0.42
CA PRO A 39 30.59 -1.25 0.29
C PRO A 39 29.20 -0.59 0.25
N VAL A 40 29.00 0.42 1.11
CA VAL A 40 27.75 1.21 1.17
C VAL A 40 27.34 1.72 -0.21
N LEU A 41 28.32 2.05 -1.06
CA LEU A 41 28.13 2.44 -2.45
C LEU A 41 27.39 1.38 -3.30
N ILE A 42 27.70 0.09 -3.12
CA ILE A 42 27.02 -1.00 -3.85
C ILE A 42 25.56 -1.12 -3.40
N ILE A 43 25.30 -0.98 -2.10
CA ILE A 43 23.95 -1.04 -1.53
C ILE A 43 23.10 0.13 -2.05
N VAL A 44 23.67 1.33 -2.06
CA VAL A 44 23.03 2.54 -2.59
C VAL A 44 22.75 2.39 -4.09
N LEU A 45 23.71 1.87 -4.86
CA LEU A 45 23.54 1.68 -6.30
C LEU A 45 22.44 0.67 -6.63
N ILE A 46 22.38 -0.46 -5.91
CA ILE A 46 21.33 -1.48 -6.06
C ILE A 46 19.95 -0.88 -5.71
N ASN A 47 19.86 -0.11 -4.63
CA ASN A 47 18.63 0.58 -4.24
C ASN A 47 18.16 1.58 -5.30
N ILE A 48 19.07 2.38 -5.87
CA ILE A 48 18.75 3.31 -6.97
C ILE A 48 18.23 2.54 -8.20
N LEU A 49 18.82 1.38 -8.51
CA LEU A 49 18.39 0.55 -9.64
C LEU A 49 16.98 -0.02 -9.40
N PHE A 50 16.71 -0.57 -8.22
CA PHE A 50 15.38 -1.07 -7.84
C PHE A 50 14.33 0.05 -7.87
N PHE A 51 14.64 1.21 -7.32
CA PHE A 51 13.73 2.37 -7.35
C PHE A 51 13.41 2.78 -8.79
N THR A 52 14.43 2.90 -9.64
CA THR A 52 14.26 3.27 -11.05
C THR A 52 13.38 2.25 -11.78
N ALA A 53 13.63 0.96 -11.57
CA ALA A 53 12.83 -0.10 -12.17
C ALA A 53 11.36 -0.07 -11.69
N LEU A 54 11.13 0.17 -10.40
CA LEU A 54 9.77 0.34 -9.86
C LEU A 54 9.06 1.56 -10.46
N MET A 55 9.74 2.70 -10.58
CA MET A 55 9.15 3.90 -11.16
C MET A 55 8.74 3.67 -12.63
N ILE A 56 9.59 2.99 -13.42
CA ILE A 56 9.24 2.61 -14.80
C ILE A 56 8.01 1.69 -14.83
N ALA A 57 7.93 0.72 -13.92
CA ALA A 57 6.78 -0.17 -13.82
C ALA A 57 5.49 0.60 -13.48
N VAL A 58 5.53 1.47 -12.47
CA VAL A 58 4.41 2.33 -12.05
C VAL A 58 3.95 3.23 -13.18
N ILE A 59 4.87 3.90 -13.90
CA ILE A 59 4.55 4.77 -15.03
C ILE A 59 3.90 3.96 -16.16
N THR A 60 4.47 2.81 -16.50
CA THR A 60 3.93 1.95 -17.57
C THR A 60 2.52 1.45 -17.22
N GLN A 61 2.28 1.08 -15.97
CA GLN A 61 0.96 0.69 -15.47
C GLN A 61 -0.04 1.84 -15.55
N SER A 62 0.37 3.02 -15.11
CA SER A 62 -0.44 4.24 -15.12
C SER A 62 -0.90 4.60 -16.53
N ILE A 63 0.03 4.61 -17.50
CA ILE A 63 -0.29 4.87 -18.92
C ILE A 63 -1.27 3.85 -19.47
N ARG A 64 -1.11 2.56 -19.13
CA ARG A 64 -2.03 1.51 -19.59
C ARG A 64 -3.42 1.66 -18.98
N SER A 65 -3.52 2.06 -17.72
CA SER A 65 -4.81 2.33 -17.08
C SER A 65 -5.52 3.52 -17.73
N ILE A 66 -4.78 4.61 -17.99
CA ILE A 66 -5.32 5.80 -18.70
C ILE A 66 -5.73 5.43 -20.13
N SER A 67 -4.95 4.62 -20.83
CA SER A 67 -5.29 4.12 -22.16
C SER A 67 -6.58 3.29 -22.17
N ALA A 68 -6.92 2.62 -21.07
CA ALA A 68 -8.17 1.87 -20.95
C ALA A 68 -9.41 2.78 -20.90
N ILE A 69 -9.30 4.00 -20.37
CA ILE A 69 -10.36 5.03 -20.47
C ILE A 69 -10.64 5.34 -21.93
N ARG A 70 -9.59 5.61 -22.72
CA ARG A 70 -9.72 5.96 -24.14
C ARG A 70 -10.42 4.87 -24.94
N ASN A 71 -10.22 3.61 -24.57
CA ASN A 71 -10.83 2.45 -25.22
C ASN A 71 -12.15 2.01 -24.56
N LYS A 72 -12.71 2.76 -23.59
CA LYS A 72 -13.90 2.43 -22.79
C LYS A 72 -13.90 1.01 -22.21
N ASN A 73 -12.72 0.46 -21.91
CA ASN A 73 -12.59 -0.92 -21.43
C ASN A 73 -12.65 -0.98 -19.91
N ILE A 74 -13.87 -0.97 -19.38
CA ILE A 74 -14.11 -1.01 -17.93
C ILE A 74 -13.59 -2.30 -17.27
N ASN A 75 -13.65 -3.44 -17.97
CA ASN A 75 -13.21 -4.72 -17.42
C ASN A 75 -11.71 -4.72 -17.13
N TYR A 76 -10.91 -4.10 -18.02
CA TYR A 76 -9.48 -3.92 -17.78
C TYR A 76 -9.23 -3.04 -16.56
N CYS A 77 -10.00 -1.97 -16.41
CA CYS A 77 -9.85 -1.00 -15.34
C CYS A 77 -10.19 -1.59 -13.97
N ILE A 78 -11.34 -2.30 -13.85
CA ILE A 78 -11.76 -2.98 -12.61
C ILE A 78 -10.77 -4.08 -12.22
N ASN A 79 -10.31 -4.92 -13.16
CA ASN A 79 -9.36 -5.99 -12.84
C ASN A 79 -7.99 -5.45 -12.44
N SER A 80 -7.52 -4.39 -13.10
CA SER A 80 -6.28 -3.71 -12.73
C SER A 80 -6.39 -3.10 -11.34
N TYR A 81 -7.48 -2.36 -11.08
CA TYR A 81 -7.76 -1.75 -9.79
C TYR A 81 -7.73 -2.78 -8.66
N LEU A 82 -8.53 -3.84 -8.76
CA LEU A 82 -8.59 -4.88 -7.72
C LEU A 82 -7.22 -5.53 -7.51
N PHE A 83 -6.51 -5.87 -8.58
CA PHE A 83 -5.20 -6.50 -8.47
C PHE A 83 -4.19 -5.60 -7.74
N TYR A 84 -4.03 -4.34 -8.16
CA TYR A 84 -3.07 -3.43 -7.52
C TYR A 84 -3.47 -3.09 -6.09
N LYS A 85 -4.77 -2.97 -5.81
CA LYS A 85 -5.24 -2.67 -4.46
C LYS A 85 -4.92 -3.83 -3.50
N TYR A 86 -5.22 -5.07 -3.87
CA TYR A 86 -4.86 -6.23 -3.05
C TYR A 86 -3.34 -6.44 -2.95
N ALA A 87 -2.60 -6.16 -4.03
CA ALA A 87 -1.14 -6.21 -4.03
C ALA A 87 -0.51 -5.21 -3.05
N ALA A 88 -1.05 -3.99 -2.98
CA ALA A 88 -0.55 -2.93 -2.10
C ALA A 88 -1.06 -3.04 -0.65
N THR A 89 -2.18 -3.76 -0.43
CA THR A 89 -2.83 -3.85 0.90
C THR A 89 -1.88 -4.32 2.01
N PRO A 90 -1.07 -5.40 1.86
CA PRO A 90 -0.15 -5.80 2.92
C PRO A 90 0.90 -4.74 3.25
N ALA A 91 1.43 -4.04 2.24
CA ALA A 91 2.41 -2.96 2.44
C ALA A 91 1.78 -1.77 3.18
N ILE A 92 0.59 -1.32 2.77
CA ILE A 92 -0.15 -0.22 3.44
C ILE A 92 -0.50 -0.61 4.88
N LEU A 93 -1.00 -1.83 5.09
CA LEU A 93 -1.38 -2.32 6.41
C LEU A 93 -0.16 -2.41 7.34
N THR A 94 0.96 -2.90 6.83
CA THR A 94 2.24 -2.94 7.57
C THR A 94 2.70 -1.52 7.92
N ALA A 95 2.62 -0.57 6.98
CA ALA A 95 2.94 0.83 7.24
C ALA A 95 2.05 1.46 8.33
N VAL A 96 0.74 1.16 8.33
CA VAL A 96 -0.20 1.60 9.36
C VAL A 96 0.17 1.00 10.72
N PHE A 97 0.42 -0.32 10.81
CA PHE A 97 0.79 -0.96 12.07
C PHE A 97 2.11 -0.44 12.64
N ILE A 98 3.14 -0.29 11.81
CA ILE A 98 4.43 0.26 12.25
C ILE A 98 4.26 1.72 12.70
N SER A 99 3.48 2.52 11.97
CA SER A 99 3.20 3.91 12.37
C SER A 99 2.48 3.98 13.71
N LEU A 100 1.46 3.14 13.92
CA LEU A 100 0.75 3.06 15.20
C LEU A 100 1.68 2.64 16.33
N TYR A 101 2.54 1.64 16.10
CA TYR A 101 3.51 1.17 17.09
C TYR A 101 4.49 2.28 17.50
N ILE A 102 5.07 3.00 16.53
CA ILE A 102 6.00 4.11 16.79
C ILE A 102 5.29 5.23 17.56
N MET A 103 4.09 5.62 17.11
CA MET A 103 3.32 6.69 17.76
C MET A 103 2.90 6.31 19.18
N LEU A 104 2.48 5.07 19.42
CA LEU A 104 2.14 4.56 20.74
C LEU A 104 3.36 4.60 21.67
N GLY A 105 4.54 4.19 21.18
CA GLY A 105 5.79 4.27 21.92
C GLY A 105 6.12 5.71 22.35
N VAL A 106 5.99 6.68 21.44
CA VAL A 106 6.18 8.11 21.76
C VAL A 106 5.16 8.59 22.79
N ILE A 107 3.87 8.28 22.61
CA ILE A 107 2.79 8.71 23.51
C ILE A 107 2.97 8.13 24.92
N ILE A 108 3.42 6.88 25.06
CA ILE A 108 3.62 6.24 26.37
C ILE A 108 4.89 6.75 27.05
N ILE A 109 6.00 6.89 26.32
CA ILE A 109 7.29 7.28 26.90
C ILE A 109 7.31 8.76 27.32
N THR A 110 6.61 9.63 26.59
CA THR A 110 6.54 11.07 26.87
C THR A 110 6.09 11.38 28.32
N PRO A 111 4.94 10.91 28.84
CA PRO A 111 4.53 11.17 30.22
C PRO A 111 5.46 10.53 31.26
N ILE A 112 5.98 9.33 30.99
CA ILE A 112 6.90 8.62 31.91
C ILE A 112 8.23 9.37 32.05
N SER A 113 8.68 10.03 30.97
CA SER A 113 9.92 10.80 30.97
C SER A 113 9.92 12.01 31.90
N PHE A 114 8.75 12.54 32.26
CA PHE A 114 8.62 13.61 33.26
C PHE A 114 8.81 13.10 34.70
N VAL A 115 8.60 11.80 34.94
CA VAL A 115 8.77 11.16 36.25
C VAL A 115 10.18 10.57 36.40
N MET A 116 10.73 10.03 35.31
CA MET A 116 12.06 9.41 35.30
C MET A 116 13.04 10.21 34.42
N PRO A 117 13.97 10.99 35.00
CA PRO A 117 14.83 11.92 34.26
C PRO A 117 15.77 11.25 33.25
N GLN A 118 16.06 9.95 33.42
CA GLN A 118 16.86 9.16 32.47
C GLN A 118 16.16 9.01 31.10
N LEU A 119 14.83 8.93 31.08
CA LEU A 119 14.04 8.82 29.85
C LEU A 119 13.91 10.17 29.13
N LEU A 120 14.06 11.29 29.85
CA LEU A 120 14.05 12.64 29.27
C LEU A 120 15.22 12.85 28.30
N VAL A 121 16.35 12.17 28.53
CA VAL A 121 17.53 12.19 27.65
C VAL A 121 17.30 11.40 26.36
N ILE A 122 16.50 10.33 26.42
CA ILE A 122 16.23 9.44 25.28
C ILE A 122 15.06 9.98 24.43
N LEU A 123 14.14 10.74 25.02
CA LEU A 123 12.95 11.26 24.37
C LEU A 123 13.21 12.02 23.05
N PRO A 124 14.22 12.93 22.94
CA PRO A 124 14.52 13.63 21.70
C PRO A 124 14.95 12.69 20.56
N PHE A 125 15.68 11.62 20.90
CA PHE A 125 16.11 10.61 19.92
C PHE A 125 14.92 9.78 19.43
N LEU A 126 14.02 9.39 20.33
CA LEU A 126 12.81 8.67 19.96
C LEU A 126 11.88 9.53 19.08
N LEU A 127 11.72 10.81 19.43
CA LEU A 127 10.93 11.75 18.63
C LEU A 127 11.56 11.96 17.26
N GLY A 128 12.88 12.18 17.20
CA GLY A 128 13.62 12.32 15.94
C GLY A 128 13.50 11.07 15.06
N PHE A 129 13.61 9.88 15.65
CA PHE A 129 13.40 8.61 14.95
C PHE A 129 11.97 8.53 14.37
N ALA A 130 10.95 8.86 15.16
CA ALA A 130 9.57 8.86 14.68
C ALA A 130 9.36 9.84 13.52
N PHE A 131 9.86 11.08 13.64
CA PHE A 131 9.73 12.09 12.60
C PHE A 131 10.46 11.76 11.30
N ILE A 132 11.54 10.98 11.34
CA ILE A 132 12.28 10.56 10.14
C ILE A 132 11.67 9.28 9.55
N MET A 133 11.36 8.29 10.39
CA MET A 133 10.94 6.97 9.92
C MET A 133 9.51 6.95 9.41
N LEU A 134 8.58 7.69 10.04
CA LEU A 134 7.19 7.73 9.57
C LEU A 134 7.08 8.21 8.12
N PRO A 135 7.66 9.36 7.72
CA PRO A 135 7.63 9.81 6.32
C PRO A 135 8.22 8.80 5.34
N ILE A 136 9.31 8.13 5.71
CA ILE A 136 9.97 7.13 4.85
C ILE A 136 9.01 5.95 4.60
N ILE A 137 8.45 5.38 5.67
CA ILE A 137 7.51 4.25 5.60
C ILE A 137 6.29 4.62 4.75
N TRP A 138 5.72 5.81 4.98
CA TRP A 138 4.57 6.30 4.23
C TRP A 138 4.89 6.56 2.76
N THR A 139 6.11 7.00 2.44
CA THR A 139 6.54 7.18 1.04
C THR A 139 6.47 5.87 0.27
N PHE A 140 6.98 4.78 0.84
CA PHE A 140 6.90 3.45 0.22
C PHE A 140 5.46 2.96 0.10
N ALA A 141 4.64 3.16 1.13
CA ALA A 141 3.22 2.79 1.11
C ALA A 141 2.43 3.54 0.03
N ILE A 142 2.69 4.84 -0.14
CA ILE A 142 2.04 5.66 -1.17
C ILE A 142 2.49 5.21 -2.57
N ILE A 143 3.79 4.99 -2.79
CA ILE A 143 4.32 4.52 -4.08
C ILE A 143 3.67 3.18 -4.48
N ALA A 144 3.45 2.30 -3.50
CA ALA A 144 2.74 1.04 -3.72
C ALA A 144 1.27 1.24 -4.16
N ASP A 145 0.60 2.29 -3.66
CA ASP A 145 -0.83 2.53 -3.93
C ASP A 145 -1.10 3.44 -5.15
N ILE A 146 -0.08 4.08 -5.74
CA ILE A 146 -0.25 4.97 -6.91
C ILE A 146 -0.97 4.24 -8.09
N PRO A 147 -0.57 3.02 -8.50
CA PRO A 147 -1.22 2.33 -9.62
C PRO A 147 -2.70 2.00 -9.34
N SER A 148 -3.03 1.61 -8.10
CA SER A 148 -4.42 1.36 -7.67
C SER A 148 -5.23 2.64 -7.66
N PHE A 149 -4.68 3.74 -7.15
CA PHE A 149 -5.36 5.03 -7.11
C PHE A 149 -5.71 5.53 -8.52
N ILE A 150 -4.76 5.46 -9.45
CA ILE A 150 -5.00 5.86 -10.85
C ILE A 150 -6.09 4.99 -11.48
N ALA A 151 -6.07 3.67 -11.25
CA ALA A 151 -7.12 2.77 -11.74
C ALA A 151 -8.50 3.09 -11.13
N ALA A 152 -8.57 3.46 -9.86
CA ALA A 152 -9.82 3.88 -9.21
C ALA A 152 -10.41 5.15 -9.84
N VAL A 153 -9.57 6.17 -10.06
CA VAL A 153 -9.97 7.40 -10.75
C VAL A 153 -10.47 7.09 -12.16
N CYS A 154 -9.82 6.17 -12.87
CA CYS A 154 -10.28 5.72 -14.19
C CYS A 154 -11.69 5.09 -14.14
N ILE A 155 -12.00 4.27 -13.13
CA ILE A 155 -13.36 3.70 -12.94
C ILE A 155 -14.38 4.82 -12.67
N LEU A 156 -14.03 5.78 -11.80
CA LEU A 156 -14.92 6.89 -11.45
C LEU A 156 -15.25 7.77 -12.65
N VAL A 157 -14.24 8.15 -13.45
CA VAL A 157 -14.43 8.95 -14.67
C VAL A 157 -15.31 8.21 -15.68
N LEU A 158 -15.09 6.91 -15.89
CA LEU A 158 -15.94 6.11 -16.79
C LEU A 158 -17.37 6.00 -16.26
N THR A 159 -17.55 5.76 -14.97
CA THR A 159 -18.88 5.64 -14.33
C THR A 159 -19.67 6.96 -14.44
N LYS A 160 -18.99 8.10 -14.28
CA LYS A 160 -19.56 9.43 -14.52
C LYS A 160 -19.91 9.65 -16.00
N SER A 161 -19.03 9.25 -16.92
CA SER A 161 -19.25 9.43 -18.36
C SER A 161 -20.46 8.64 -18.89
N GLU A 162 -20.81 7.52 -18.24
CA GLU A 162 -22.01 6.74 -18.54
C GLU A 162 -23.26 7.22 -17.77
N ASN A 163 -23.23 8.40 -17.14
CA ASN A 163 -24.31 8.98 -16.33
C ASN A 163 -24.83 8.06 -15.20
N LYS A 164 -24.01 7.10 -14.74
CA LYS A 164 -24.38 6.19 -13.65
C LYS A 164 -24.28 6.85 -12.26
N ILE A 165 -23.62 8.01 -12.16
CA ILE A 165 -23.37 8.69 -10.89
C ILE A 165 -23.36 10.22 -11.03
N SER A 166 -23.83 10.93 -10.01
CA SER A 166 -23.80 12.40 -9.92
C SER A 166 -22.41 12.91 -9.49
N LEU A 167 -22.10 14.17 -9.80
CA LEU A 167 -20.83 14.82 -9.44
C LEU A 167 -20.52 14.76 -7.94
N GLY A 168 -21.50 15.06 -7.09
CA GLY A 168 -21.31 15.04 -5.64
C GLY A 168 -20.94 13.65 -5.10
N LYS A 169 -21.61 12.60 -5.59
CA LYS A 169 -21.27 11.22 -5.22
C LYS A 169 -19.91 10.80 -5.76
N CYS A 170 -19.52 11.27 -6.94
CA CYS A 170 -18.19 11.03 -7.50
C CYS A 170 -17.07 11.62 -6.63
N ILE A 171 -17.26 12.83 -6.09
CA ILE A 171 -16.30 13.47 -5.18
C ILE A 171 -16.22 12.70 -3.85
N LEU A 172 -17.36 12.26 -3.32
CA LEU A 172 -17.39 11.45 -2.10
C LEU A 172 -16.61 10.14 -2.25
N HIS A 173 -16.84 9.40 -3.34
CA HIS A 173 -16.07 8.18 -3.62
C HIS A 173 -14.57 8.46 -3.80
N PHE A 174 -14.21 9.60 -4.42
CA PHE A 174 -12.81 10.01 -4.53
C PHE A 174 -12.16 10.25 -3.15
N ILE A 175 -12.88 10.89 -2.22
CA ILE A 175 -12.40 11.10 -0.84
C ILE A 175 -12.26 9.76 -0.11
N LEU A 176 -13.24 8.86 -0.24
CA LEU A 176 -13.19 7.53 0.37
C LEU A 176 -12.02 6.68 -0.16
N GLN A 177 -11.60 6.91 -1.41
CA GLN A 177 -10.46 6.25 -2.03
C GLN A 177 -9.11 6.60 -1.39
N ILE A 178 -9.02 7.71 -0.65
CA ILE A 178 -7.80 8.18 0.03
C ILE A 178 -7.63 7.51 1.40
N ILE A 179 -8.74 7.13 2.04
CA ILE A 179 -8.72 6.55 3.37
C ILE A 179 -8.35 5.06 3.27
N PRO A 180 -7.23 4.61 3.87
CA PRO A 180 -6.86 3.20 3.88
C PRO A 180 -7.99 2.34 4.46
N ILE A 181 -8.16 1.11 3.96
CA ILE A 181 -9.22 0.15 4.35
C ILE A 181 -10.59 0.51 3.75
N VAL A 182 -11.03 1.76 3.91
CA VAL A 182 -12.29 2.26 3.36
C VAL A 182 -12.26 2.25 1.84
N ASP A 183 -11.10 2.56 1.27
CA ASP A 183 -10.80 2.53 -0.15
C ASP A 183 -11.12 1.18 -0.85
N ILE A 184 -10.87 0.04 -0.20
CA ILE A 184 -11.17 -1.31 -0.71
C ILE A 184 -12.68 -1.53 -0.73
N ILE A 185 -13.36 -1.18 0.37
CA ILE A 185 -14.81 -1.34 0.50
C ILE A 185 -15.53 -0.49 -0.54
N ASP A 186 -15.11 0.76 -0.69
CA ASP A 186 -15.72 1.71 -1.62
C ASP A 186 -15.49 1.30 -3.08
N GLY A 187 -14.28 0.90 -3.44
CA GLY A 187 -14.00 0.42 -4.79
C GLY A 187 -14.73 -0.88 -5.14
N LEU A 188 -14.86 -1.80 -4.18
CA LEU A 188 -15.70 -3.00 -4.34
C LEU A 188 -17.17 -2.61 -4.51
N TYR A 189 -17.68 -1.69 -3.71
CA TYR A 189 -19.05 -1.19 -3.82
C TYR A 189 -19.33 -0.60 -5.20
N ILE A 190 -18.43 0.24 -5.73
CA ILE A 190 -18.58 0.83 -7.06
C ILE A 190 -18.59 -0.26 -8.14
N SER A 191 -17.67 -1.22 -8.05
CA SER A 191 -17.55 -2.31 -9.03
C SER A 191 -18.78 -3.22 -9.05
N ILE A 192 -19.39 -3.50 -7.89
CA ILE A 192 -20.56 -4.37 -7.77
C ILE A 192 -21.83 -3.62 -8.14
N LYS A 193 -22.05 -2.43 -7.57
CA LYS A 193 -23.30 -1.69 -7.74
C LYS A 193 -23.47 -1.14 -9.15
N TYR A 194 -22.43 -0.51 -9.71
CA TYR A 194 -22.54 0.20 -10.99
C TYR A 194 -22.13 -0.65 -12.19
N TRP A 195 -21.39 -1.74 -11.96
CA TRP A 195 -20.84 -2.57 -13.03
C TRP A 195 -21.12 -4.07 -12.88
N ASN A 196 -21.75 -4.51 -11.77
CA ASN A 196 -22.07 -5.91 -11.49
C ASN A 196 -20.86 -6.86 -11.62
N ARG A 197 -19.66 -6.36 -11.29
CA ARG A 197 -18.38 -7.07 -11.33
C ARG A 197 -17.69 -7.01 -9.97
N GLY A 198 -16.70 -7.87 -9.73
CA GLY A 198 -15.97 -7.88 -8.44
C GLY A 198 -16.63 -8.65 -7.30
N LYS A 199 -17.78 -9.33 -7.52
CA LYS A 199 -18.47 -10.12 -6.49
C LYS A 199 -17.59 -11.19 -5.84
N VAL A 200 -16.83 -11.94 -6.65
CA VAL A 200 -15.91 -12.96 -6.14
C VAL A 200 -14.83 -12.32 -5.26
N ALA A 201 -14.25 -11.20 -5.70
CA ALA A 201 -13.25 -10.48 -4.92
C ALA A 201 -13.84 -9.97 -3.60
N ALA A 202 -15.07 -9.45 -3.57
CA ALA A 202 -15.72 -9.04 -2.33
C ALA A 202 -15.98 -10.21 -1.36
N VAL A 203 -16.42 -11.36 -1.88
CA VAL A 203 -16.61 -12.56 -1.05
C VAL A 203 -15.28 -13.04 -0.47
N VAL A 204 -14.21 -13.08 -1.28
CA VAL A 204 -12.87 -13.45 -0.82
C VAL A 204 -12.39 -12.49 0.26
N THR A 205 -12.57 -11.18 0.07
CA THR A 205 -12.16 -10.17 1.05
C THR A 205 -12.95 -10.29 2.35
N ALA A 206 -14.27 -10.46 2.28
CA ALA A 206 -15.10 -10.70 3.46
C ALA A 206 -14.66 -11.97 4.19
N PHE A 207 -14.37 -13.05 3.46
CA PHE A 207 -13.87 -14.30 4.03
C PHE A 207 -12.51 -14.12 4.70
N CYS A 208 -11.55 -13.45 4.06
CA CYS A 208 -10.23 -13.15 4.64
C CYS A 208 -10.35 -12.33 5.93
N VAL A 209 -11.25 -11.35 5.98
CA VAL A 209 -11.48 -10.54 7.19
C VAL A 209 -12.05 -11.41 8.32
N ILE A 210 -13.06 -12.24 8.03
CA ILE A 210 -13.66 -13.15 9.03
C ILE A 210 -12.63 -14.13 9.57
N VAL A 211 -11.86 -14.78 8.68
CA VAL A 211 -10.80 -15.71 9.08
C VAL A 211 -9.70 -15.01 9.88
N GLY A 212 -9.29 -13.82 9.47
CA GLY A 212 -8.29 -13.03 10.20
C GLY A 212 -8.74 -12.65 11.61
N ILE A 213 -10.00 -12.23 11.77
CA ILE A 213 -10.60 -11.94 13.08
C ILE A 213 -10.69 -13.22 13.93
N ALA A 214 -11.15 -14.33 13.35
CA ALA A 214 -11.24 -15.62 14.06
C ALA A 214 -9.86 -16.10 14.53
N ALA A 215 -8.84 -16.02 13.67
CA ALA A 215 -7.46 -16.35 14.04
C ALA A 215 -6.94 -15.45 15.17
N TYR A 216 -7.20 -14.14 15.11
CA TYR A 216 -6.82 -13.21 16.17
C TYR A 216 -7.48 -13.52 17.52
N PHE A 217 -8.71 -14.05 17.54
CA PHE A 217 -9.37 -14.47 18.78
C PHE A 217 -8.93 -15.84 19.29
N ILE A 218 -8.51 -16.74 18.40
CA ILE A 218 -8.08 -18.10 18.75
C ILE A 218 -6.62 -18.14 19.22
N ILE A 219 -5.72 -17.34 18.60
CA ILE A 219 -4.29 -17.32 18.93
C ILE A 219 -3.98 -16.89 20.39
N PRO A 220 -4.66 -15.92 21.03
CA PRO A 220 -4.44 -15.62 22.45
C PRO A 220 -5.01 -16.69 23.41
N ALA A 221 -5.67 -17.73 22.90
CA ALA A 221 -6.22 -18.82 23.69
C ALA A 221 -5.41 -20.14 23.60
N LEU A 222 -4.24 -20.13 22.95
CA LEU A 222 -3.31 -21.27 22.83
C LEU A 222 -1.96 -20.94 23.49
#